data_AF-A0A8I6RZQ6-F1
#
_entry.id   AF-A0A8I6RZQ6-F1
#
_cell.length_a   1.000
_cell.length_b   1.000
_cell.length_c   1.000
_cell.angle_alpha   90.00
_cell.angle_beta   90.00
_cell.angle_gamma   90.00
#
_symmetry.space_group_name_H-M   'P 1'
#
loop_
_entity.id
_entity.type
_entity.pdbx_description
1 polymer ?
#
loop_
_entity_poly.entity_id
_entity_poly.type
_entity_poly.pdbx_seq_one_letter_code
_entity_poly.pdbx_strand_id
1 'polypeptide(L)'
;MQKILILIVAAVVVEGQMQGMGMGMGAGNFNLSTPQGIQSFLAMENINPSQLVVTNCVANGNPCTPTGKQCCLNPVMICQPVGSGGNACMVSPAHRNHIPMIQQILQTLGVTTQNPIQ
;
A
#
# COMPACT_ATOMS: atom_id res chain seq x y z
N MET A 1 27.04 -51.84 26.46
CA MET A 1 27.67 -50.66 25.84
C MET A 1 27.32 -50.66 24.36
N GLN A 2 26.48 -49.73 23.90
CA GLN A 2 26.59 -49.05 22.59
C GLN A 2 25.44 -48.02 22.55
N LYS A 3 25.81 -46.75 22.61
CA LYS A 3 24.90 -45.59 22.46
C LYS A 3 24.72 -45.36 20.96
N ILE A 4 23.50 -45.21 20.47
CA ILE A 4 23.18 -44.44 19.26
C ILE A 4 21.79 -43.82 19.51
N LEU A 5 21.78 -42.54 19.92
CA LEU A 5 20.60 -41.69 19.81
C LEU A 5 20.61 -41.11 18.39
N ILE A 6 19.66 -41.53 17.55
CA ILE A 6 19.43 -40.89 16.25
C ILE A 6 18.49 -39.71 16.51
N LEU A 7 19.06 -38.51 16.62
CA LEU A 7 18.33 -37.25 16.58
C LEU A 7 17.86 -37.01 15.14
N ILE A 8 16.60 -37.36 14.87
CA ILE A 8 15.89 -36.94 13.65
C ILE A 8 15.60 -35.45 13.82
N VAL A 9 16.47 -34.59 13.28
CA VAL A 9 16.16 -33.18 13.09
C VAL A 9 15.20 -33.11 11.92
N ALA A 10 13.90 -33.12 12.22
CA ALA A 10 12.87 -32.72 11.28
C ALA A 10 13.10 -31.23 10.98
N ALA A 11 13.81 -30.95 9.89
CA ALA A 11 13.77 -29.65 9.26
C ALA A 11 12.35 -29.46 8.76
N VAL A 12 11.52 -28.82 9.58
CA VAL A 12 10.26 -28.23 9.12
C VAL A 12 10.70 -27.11 8.19
N VAL A 13 10.83 -27.43 6.91
CA VAL A 13 10.84 -26.41 5.88
C VAL A 13 9.47 -25.77 6.02
N VAL A 14 9.43 -24.59 6.63
CA VAL A 14 8.29 -23.69 6.45
C VAL A 14 8.40 -23.26 5.00
N GLU A 15 7.95 -24.14 4.12
CA GLU A 15 7.34 -23.74 2.88
C GLU A 15 6.20 -22.83 3.34
N GLY A 16 6.46 -21.52 3.34
CA GLY A 16 5.40 -20.54 3.31
C GLY A 16 4.59 -20.90 2.07
N GLN A 17 3.55 -21.70 2.30
CA GLN A 17 2.51 -22.02 1.38
C GLN A 17 1.93 -20.67 0.92
N MET A 18 2.49 -20.09 -0.14
CA MET A 18 1.77 -19.16 -1.00
C MET A 18 0.78 -20.00 -1.81
N GLN A 19 -0.13 -20.63 -1.08
CA GLN A 19 -1.21 -21.43 -1.62
C GLN A 19 -2.27 -20.45 -2.09
N GLY A 20 -2.22 -20.18 -3.39
CA GLY A 20 -3.35 -19.77 -4.19
C GLY A 20 -3.99 -18.44 -3.81
N MET A 21 -3.87 -17.45 -4.68
CA MET A 21 -4.96 -17.19 -5.61
C MET A 21 -4.37 -16.61 -6.89
N GLY A 22 -4.44 -17.39 -7.97
CA GLY A 22 -4.34 -16.81 -9.30
C GLY A 22 -5.51 -15.84 -9.53
N MET A 23 -5.30 -14.89 -10.45
CA MET A 23 -6.25 -14.47 -11.49
C MET A 23 -5.88 -13.09 -12.02
N GLY A 24 -5.57 -13.03 -13.33
CA GLY A 24 -5.78 -11.83 -14.13
C GLY A 24 -4.73 -10.74 -14.02
N MET A 25 -3.84 -10.70 -15.02
CA MET A 25 -3.25 -9.43 -15.45
C MET A 25 -4.35 -8.51 -15.98
N GLY A 26 -4.97 -7.76 -15.08
CA GLY A 26 -5.98 -6.76 -15.39
C GLY A 26 -6.74 -6.40 -14.13
N ALA A 27 -6.37 -5.28 -13.48
CA ALA A 27 -7.11 -4.60 -12.40
C ALA A 27 -8.10 -5.50 -11.63
N GLY A 28 -7.59 -6.60 -11.06
CA GLY A 28 -8.41 -7.70 -10.59
C GLY A 28 -8.85 -7.43 -9.16
N ASN A 29 -10.14 -7.14 -8.97
CA ASN A 29 -10.95 -7.21 -7.74
C ASN A 29 -10.18 -7.52 -6.43
N PHE A 30 -9.29 -6.62 -6.00
CA PHE A 30 -8.52 -6.81 -4.77
C PHE A 30 -9.46 -6.69 -3.57
N ASN A 31 -9.32 -7.56 -2.57
CA ASN A 31 -10.04 -7.40 -1.31
C ASN A 31 -9.35 -6.36 -0.42
N LEU A 32 -9.57 -5.08 -0.73
CA LEU A 32 -8.91 -3.94 -0.07
C LEU A 32 -9.37 -3.70 1.37
N SER A 33 -10.41 -4.41 1.82
CA SER A 33 -10.81 -4.46 3.23
C SER A 33 -9.85 -5.27 4.10
N THR A 34 -8.84 -5.93 3.51
CA THR A 34 -7.85 -6.75 4.21
C THR A 34 -6.43 -6.27 3.93
N PRO A 35 -5.50 -6.33 4.91
CA PRO A 35 -4.10 -5.98 4.69
C PRO A 35 -3.46 -6.72 3.51
N GLN A 36 -3.83 -7.98 3.29
CA GLN A 36 -3.32 -8.83 2.22
C GLN A 36 -3.78 -8.34 0.83
N GLY A 37 -5.04 -7.95 0.68
CA GLY A 37 -5.54 -7.39 -0.58
C GLY A 37 -4.92 -6.03 -0.90
N ILE A 38 -4.69 -5.20 0.12
CA ILE A 38 -3.95 -3.92 -0.02
C ILE A 38 -2.52 -4.19 -0.50
N GLN A 39 -1.80 -5.13 0.13
CA GLN A 39 -0.45 -5.50 -0.28
C GLN A 39 -0.40 -6.01 -1.73
N SER A 40 -1.42 -6.78 -2.14
CA SER A 40 -1.52 -7.30 -3.51
C SER A 40 -1.73 -6.18 -4.54
N PHE A 41 -2.58 -5.19 -4.22
CA PHE A 41 -2.75 -4.01 -5.06
C PHE A 41 -1.46 -3.18 -5.16
N LEU A 42 -0.80 -2.93 -4.03
CA LEU A 42 0.46 -2.19 -4.01
C LEU A 42 1.56 -2.91 -4.81
N ALA A 43 1.66 -4.25 -4.68
CA ALA A 43 2.60 -5.06 -5.45
C ALA A 43 2.32 -4.98 -6.96
N MET A 44 1.05 -5.01 -7.39
CA MET A 44 0.67 -4.80 -8.79
C MET A 44 1.14 -3.43 -9.30
N GLU A 45 0.99 -2.39 -8.47
CA GLU A 45 1.45 -1.03 -8.78
C GLU A 45 2.97 -0.85 -8.64
N ASN A 46 3.72 -1.92 -8.34
CA ASN A 46 5.16 -1.89 -8.03
C ASN A 46 5.52 -0.95 -6.86
N ILE A 47 4.61 -0.79 -5.90
CA ILE A 47 4.79 0.02 -4.70
C ILE A 47 5.15 -0.90 -3.53
N ASN A 48 6.27 -0.61 -2.87
CA ASN A 48 6.65 -1.31 -1.66
C ASN A 48 5.81 -0.82 -0.47
N PRO A 49 5.04 -1.69 0.22
CA PRO A 49 4.24 -1.30 1.38
C PRO A 49 5.08 -0.70 2.52
N SER A 50 6.33 -1.13 2.68
CA SER A 50 7.24 -0.59 3.71
C SER A 50 7.68 0.84 3.45
N GLN A 51 7.48 1.35 2.22
CA GLN A 51 7.80 2.73 1.84
C GLN A 51 6.57 3.64 1.89
N LEU A 52 5.38 3.10 2.19
CA LEU A 52 4.16 3.90 2.31
C LEU A 52 4.22 4.78 3.55
N VAL A 53 4.00 6.07 3.33
CA VAL A 53 3.89 7.04 4.41
C VAL A 53 2.44 7.06 4.93
N VAL A 54 2.17 6.43 6.06
CA VAL A 54 0.83 6.38 6.67
C VAL A 54 0.72 7.16 7.97
N THR A 55 1.82 7.66 8.52
CA THR A 55 1.88 8.44 9.76
C THR A 55 2.61 9.77 9.55
N ASN A 56 2.26 10.79 10.35
CA ASN A 56 2.86 12.14 10.31
C ASN A 56 2.92 12.75 8.88
N CYS A 57 1.88 12.49 8.09
CA CYS A 57 1.79 12.87 6.69
C CYS A 57 0.72 13.92 6.44
N VAL A 58 0.77 14.55 5.27
CA VAL A 58 -0.23 15.52 4.83
C VAL A 58 -1.36 14.78 4.11
N ALA A 59 -2.59 14.96 4.61
CA ALA A 59 -3.78 14.34 4.06
C ALA A 59 -4.13 14.86 2.65
N ASN A 60 -4.97 14.13 1.92
CA ASN A 60 -5.46 14.53 0.60
C ASN A 60 -6.09 15.94 0.60
N GLY A 61 -5.81 16.71 -0.45
CA GLY A 61 -6.31 18.06 -0.68
C GLY A 61 -5.70 19.13 0.24
N ASN A 62 -4.91 18.75 1.25
CA ASN A 62 -4.26 19.72 2.12
C ASN A 62 -2.99 20.29 1.45
N PRO A 63 -2.67 21.57 1.71
CA PRO A 63 -1.46 22.20 1.19
C PRO A 63 -0.20 21.44 1.60
N CYS A 64 0.73 21.29 0.67
CA CYS A 64 1.99 20.59 0.88
C CYS A 64 3.15 21.39 0.30
N THR A 65 4.36 21.04 0.72
CA THR A 65 5.61 21.58 0.14
C THR A 65 6.49 20.41 -0.31
N PRO A 66 7.19 20.51 -1.46
CA PRO A 66 8.02 19.42 -1.97
C PRO A 66 9.13 18.98 -1.00
N THR A 67 9.61 19.90 -0.16
CA THR A 67 10.66 19.68 0.84
C THR A 67 10.12 19.47 2.26
N GLY A 68 8.79 19.48 2.43
CA GLY A 68 8.14 19.38 3.74
C GLY A 68 7.68 17.97 4.08
N LYS A 69 6.62 17.90 4.88
CA LYS A 69 5.97 16.62 5.21
C LYS A 69 5.43 15.96 3.95
N GLN A 70 5.65 14.66 3.84
CA GLN A 70 5.19 13.88 2.70
C GLN A 70 3.68 13.67 2.73
N CYS A 71 3.09 13.50 1.56
CA CYS A 71 1.67 13.15 1.43
C CYS A 71 1.40 11.76 1.99
N CYS A 72 0.23 11.57 2.60
CA CYS A 72 -0.18 10.25 3.04
C CYS A 72 -0.29 9.29 1.84
N LEU A 73 0.11 8.03 2.01
CA LEU A 73 0.25 7.04 0.96
C LEU A 73 1.25 7.40 -0.16
N ASN A 74 2.22 8.30 0.04
CA ASN A 74 3.32 8.49 -0.92
C ASN A 74 3.99 7.12 -1.24
N PRO A 75 4.19 6.72 -2.51
CA PRO A 75 4.07 7.46 -3.79
C PRO A 75 2.69 7.50 -4.48
N VAL A 76 1.66 6.87 -3.91
CA VAL A 76 0.29 6.90 -4.48
C VAL A 76 -0.25 8.33 -4.52
N MET A 77 -0.03 9.08 -3.44
CA MET A 77 -0.34 10.50 -3.38
C MET A 77 0.96 11.29 -3.29
N ILE A 78 1.04 12.34 -4.10
CA ILE A 78 2.23 13.18 -4.21
C ILE A 78 1.83 14.65 -4.11
N CYS A 79 2.79 15.49 -3.71
CA CYS A 79 2.59 16.92 -3.63
C CYS A 79 2.57 17.50 -5.05
N GLN A 80 1.40 17.93 -5.51
CA GLN A 80 1.19 18.40 -6.88
C GLN A 80 0.64 19.83 -6.89
N PRO A 81 0.95 20.62 -7.92
CA PRO A 81 0.35 21.94 -8.09
C PRO A 81 -1.16 21.83 -8.28
N VAL A 82 -1.91 22.65 -7.53
CA VAL A 82 -3.37 22.79 -7.63
C VAL A 82 -3.72 24.20 -8.12
N GLY A 83 -3.85 24.34 -9.43
CA GLY A 83 -4.10 25.63 -10.08
C GLY A 83 -3.00 26.64 -9.78
N SER A 84 -3.37 27.93 -9.74
CA SER A 84 -2.42 29.05 -9.59
C SER A 84 -2.01 29.35 -8.15
N GLY A 85 -2.48 28.57 -7.16
CA GLY A 85 -2.45 28.95 -5.74
C GLY A 85 -1.48 28.18 -4.84
N GLY A 86 -0.79 27.15 -5.35
CA GLY A 86 0.19 26.37 -4.57
C GLY A 86 0.13 24.87 -4.86
N ASN A 87 0.75 24.07 -3.98
CA ASN A 87 0.75 22.62 -4.09
C ASN A 87 -0.15 22.01 -3.01
N ALA A 88 -0.84 20.92 -3.35
CA ALA A 88 -1.60 20.10 -2.42
C ALA A 88 -1.31 18.61 -2.63
N CYS A 89 -1.54 17.82 -1.59
CA CYS A 89 -1.42 16.37 -1.70
C CYS A 89 -2.58 15.82 -2.51
N MET A 90 -2.27 15.23 -3.66
CA MET A 90 -3.27 14.65 -4.55
C MET A 90 -2.81 13.28 -5.03
N VAL A 91 -3.76 12.46 -5.47
CA VAL A 91 -3.45 11.20 -6.15
C VAL A 91 -2.58 11.47 -7.38
N SER A 92 -1.48 10.73 -7.49
CA SER A 92 -0.59 10.78 -8.65
C SER A 92 -1.40 10.50 -9.92
N PRO A 93 -1.15 11.21 -11.04
CA PRO A 93 -1.78 10.91 -12.32
C PRO A 93 -1.70 9.44 -12.72
N ALA A 94 -0.61 8.76 -12.37
CA ALA A 94 -0.40 7.34 -12.63
C ALA A 94 -1.43 6.42 -11.94
N HIS A 95 -2.03 6.88 -10.83
CA HIS A 95 -2.94 6.09 -10.01
C HIS A 95 -4.38 6.60 -10.02
N ARG A 96 -4.71 7.60 -10.86
CA ARG A 96 -6.09 8.14 -10.93
C ARG A 96 -7.13 7.11 -11.36
N ASN A 97 -6.75 6.16 -12.22
CA ASN A 97 -7.63 5.05 -12.62
C ASN A 97 -7.96 4.11 -11.44
N HIS A 98 -7.26 4.25 -10.32
CA HIS A 98 -7.39 3.43 -9.12
C HIS A 98 -8.01 4.19 -7.95
N ILE A 99 -8.57 5.40 -8.14
CA ILE A 99 -9.20 6.20 -7.07
C ILE A 99 -10.19 5.40 -6.20
N PRO A 100 -11.10 4.57 -6.76
CA PRO A 100 -12.01 3.77 -5.93
C PRO A 100 -11.26 2.80 -4.99
N MET A 101 -10.15 2.25 -5.46
CA MET A 101 -9.30 1.36 -4.67
C MET A 101 -8.52 2.13 -3.60
N ILE A 102 -7.98 3.30 -3.94
CA ILE A 102 -7.26 4.17 -3.01
C ILE A 102 -8.17 4.65 -1.87
N GLN A 103 -9.43 4.98 -2.17
CA GLN A 103 -10.43 5.35 -1.17
C GLN A 103 -10.68 4.21 -0.16
N GLN A 104 -10.81 2.97 -0.64
CA GLN A 104 -10.96 1.79 0.22
C GLN A 104 -9.71 1.56 1.08
N ILE A 105 -8.51 1.66 0.50
CA ILE A 105 -7.24 1.51 1.21
C ILE A 105 -7.13 2.53 2.35
N LEU A 106 -7.46 3.81 2.10
CA LEU A 106 -7.42 4.84 3.14
C LEU A 106 -8.38 4.56 4.29
N GLN A 107 -9.60 4.09 3.98
CA GLN A 107 -10.56 3.68 5.00
C GLN A 107 -10.03 2.51 5.84
N THR A 108 -9.47 1.48 5.20
CA THR A 108 -8.94 0.29 5.89
C THR A 108 -7.68 0.60 6.71
N LEU A 109 -6.82 1.51 6.24
CA LEU A 109 -5.63 1.94 6.98
C LEU A 109 -5.94 3.02 8.03
N GLY A 110 -7.20 3.44 8.16
CA GLY A 110 -7.62 4.46 9.13
C GLY A 110 -7.04 5.85 8.85
N VAL A 111 -6.58 6.09 7.62
CA VAL A 111 -6.03 7.40 7.22
C VAL A 111 -7.19 8.28 6.80
N THR A 112 -7.59 9.18 7.70
CA THR A 112 -8.64 10.15 7.41
C THR A 112 -8.12 11.24 6.50
N THR A 113 -8.83 11.47 5.40
CA THR A 113 -8.57 12.61 4.52
C THR A 113 -9.63 13.67 4.76
N GLN A 114 -9.21 14.92 4.98
CA GLN A 114 -10.15 16.03 5.15
C GLN A 114 -10.89 16.37 3.86
N ASN A 115 -10.27 16.09 2.70
CA ASN A 115 -10.86 16.33 1.39
C ASN A 115 -11.11 15.02 0.65
N PRO A 116 -12.27 14.88 -0.03
CA PRO A 116 -12.55 13.70 -0.83
C PRO A 116 -11.48 13.51 -1.91
N ILE A 117 -11.10 12.25 -2.16
CA ILE A 117 -10.20 11.93 -3.26
C ILE A 117 -10.94 12.11 -4.57
N GLN A 118 -10.39 12.94 -5.46
CA GLN A 118 -10.91 13.23 -6.81
C GLN A 118 -9.88 12.94 -7.89
#